data_AF-A0ABD5RYC2-F1
#
_entry.id   AF-A0ABD5RYC2-F1
#
_cell.length_a   1.000
_cell.length_b   1.000
_cell.length_c   1.000
_cell.angle_alpha   90.00
_cell.angle_beta   90.00
_cell.angle_gamma   90.00
#
_symmetry.space_group_name_H-M   'P 1'
#
loop_
_entity.id
_entity.type
_entity.pdbx_description
1 polymer ?
#
loop_
_entity_poly.entity_id
_entity_poly.type
_entity_poly.pdbx_seq_one_letter_code
_entity_poly.pdbx_strand_id
1 'polypeptide(L)' 'MSEQDSGSESIPTDYEIAQDAEMDPIGELAEDWGLGDDDLQLYGDYTAKVDADAI' A
#
# COMPACT_ATOMS: atom_id res chain seq x y z
N MET A 1 -15.37 -7.28 43.56
CA MET A 1 -15.99 -6.49 42.47
C MET A 1 -15.29 -6.95 41.21
N SER A 2 -16.06 -7.47 40.26
CA SER A 2 -15.52 -7.99 39.00
C SER A 2 -15.52 -6.84 38.01
N GLU A 3 -14.37 -6.19 37.84
CA GLU A 3 -14.16 -5.30 36.70
C GLU A 3 -14.04 -6.17 35.45
N GLN A 4 -15.17 -6.33 34.76
CA GLN A 4 -15.19 -6.64 33.35
C GLN A 4 -14.76 -5.37 32.62
N ASP A 5 -13.49 -5.30 32.23
CA ASP A 5 -13.06 -4.37 31.19
C ASP A 5 -13.47 -4.98 29.85
N SER A 6 -14.69 -4.63 29.44
CA SER A 6 -15.25 -4.93 28.14
C SER A 6 -14.51 -4.10 27.08
N GLY A 7 -13.90 -4.79 26.12
CA GLY A 7 -13.42 -4.16 24.88
C GLY A 7 -11.92 -4.24 24.67
N SER A 8 -11.32 -5.44 24.76
CA SER A 8 -10.08 -5.71 24.03
C SER A 8 -10.38 -5.75 22.54
N GLU A 9 -10.73 -4.61 21.94
CA GLU A 9 -10.51 -4.44 20.52
C GLU A 9 -8.99 -4.32 20.37
N SER A 10 -8.35 -5.47 20.21
CA SER A 10 -6.94 -5.58 19.89
C SER A 10 -6.74 -4.87 18.56
N ILE A 11 -6.44 -3.57 18.62
CA ILE A 11 -6.06 -2.78 17.46
C ILE A 11 -4.84 -3.51 16.87
N PRO A 12 -4.93 -4.04 15.65
CA PRO A 12 -3.83 -4.76 15.03
C PRO A 12 -2.62 -3.82 14.91
N THR A 13 -1.42 -4.39 15.00
CA THR A 13 -0.20 -3.61 14.84
C THR A 13 -0.12 -3.04 13.41
N ASP A 14 0.60 -1.93 13.21
CA ASP A 14 0.79 -1.34 11.88
C ASP A 14 1.35 -2.36 10.86
N TYR A 15 2.13 -3.33 11.34
CA TYR A 15 2.66 -4.43 10.53
C TYR A 15 1.59 -5.45 10.12
N GLU A 16 0.68 -5.80 11.03
CA GLU A 16 -0.43 -6.71 10.73
C GLU A 16 -1.40 -6.05 9.73
N ILE A 17 -1.72 -4.78 9.94
CA ILE A 17 -2.55 -4.00 9.01
C ILE A 17 -1.92 -3.94 7.61
N ALA A 18 -0.60 -3.72 7.52
CA ALA A 18 0.10 -3.67 6.25
C ALA A 18 0.13 -5.03 5.53
N GLN A 19 0.12 -6.16 6.25
CA GLN A 19 0.05 -7.50 5.65
C GLN A 19 -1.36 -7.89 5.21
N ASP A 20 -2.39 -7.46 5.93
CA ASP A 20 -3.80 -7.71 5.59
C ASP A 20 -4.30 -6.83 4.45
N ALA A 21 -3.58 -5.76 4.10
CA ALA A 21 -3.95 -4.87 3.01
C ALA A 21 -3.85 -5.56 1.64
N GLU A 22 -4.91 -5.45 0.84
CA GLU A 22 -4.89 -5.84 -0.56
C GLU A 22 -4.02 -4.85 -1.33
N MET A 23 -2.97 -5.36 -1.99
CA MET A 23 -2.06 -4.55 -2.80
C MET A 23 -2.49 -4.63 -4.25
N ASP A 24 -2.69 -3.46 -4.87
CA ASP A 24 -2.88 -3.34 -6.30
C ASP A 24 -1.52 -3.20 -7.01
N PRO A 25 -1.35 -3.77 -8.21
CA PRO A 25 -0.11 -3.64 -8.96
C PRO A 25 0.19 -2.16 -9.25
N ILE A 26 1.46 -1.79 -9.11
CA ILE A 26 1.88 -0.38 -9.17
C ILE A 26 1.66 0.23 -10.56
N GLY A 27 1.65 -0.58 -11.62
CA GLY A 27 1.34 -0.14 -12.98
C GLY A 27 -0.09 0.40 -13.10
N GLU A 28 -1.08 -0.35 -12.62
CA GLU A 28 -2.49 0.07 -12.64
C GLU A 28 -2.71 1.36 -11.83
N LEU A 29 -2.07 1.45 -10.65
CA LEU A 29 -2.14 2.66 -9.82
C LEU A 29 -1.49 3.88 -10.51
N ALA A 30 -0.44 3.67 -11.30
CA ALA A 30 0.26 4.75 -11.95
C ALA A 30 -0.44 5.22 -13.23
N GLU A 31 -1.18 4.33 -13.92
CA GLU A 31 -2.09 4.70 -15.01
C GLU A 31 -3.15 5.70 -14.53
N ASP A 32 -3.73 5.49 -13.35
CA ASP A 32 -4.69 6.44 -12.73
C ASP A 32 -4.08 7.83 -12.49
N TRP A 33 -2.76 7.89 -12.33
CA TRP A 33 -2.03 9.13 -12.09
C TRP A 33 -1.51 9.76 -13.38
N GLY A 34 -1.78 9.14 -14.53
CA GLY A 34 -1.34 9.59 -15.85
C GLY A 34 0.15 9.35 -16.12
N LEU A 35 0.79 8.48 -15.33
CA LEU A 35 2.16 8.02 -15.57
C LEU A 35 2.09 6.80 -16.48
N GLY A 36 2.73 6.87 -17.65
CA GLY A 36 2.79 5.74 -18.57
C GLY A 36 3.88 4.74 -18.18
N ASP A 37 3.83 3.53 -18.74
CA ASP A 37 4.88 2.52 -18.58
C ASP A 37 6.28 3.03 -18.95
N ASP A 38 6.36 4.03 -19.84
CA ASP A 38 7.61 4.67 -20.27
C ASP A 38 8.24 5.57 -19.19
N ASP A 39 7.44 6.06 -18.24
CA ASP A 39 7.86 6.94 -17.13
C ASP A 39 8.14 6.16 -15.83
N LEU A 40 7.89 4.85 -15.85
CA LEU A 40 7.92 3.98 -14.68
C LEU A 40 8.88 2.81 -14.90
N GLN A 41 9.99 2.82 -14.17
CA GLN A 41 10.81 1.62 -14.04
C GLN A 41 10.21 0.67 -13.01
N LEU A 42 9.50 -0.35 -13.48
CA LEU A 42 8.93 -1.41 -12.64
C LEU A 42 10.05 -2.26 -12.01
N TYR A 43 10.06 -2.33 -10.69
CA TYR A 43 10.88 -3.21 -9.87
C TYR A 43 9.99 -4.23 -9.16
N GLY A 44 9.45 -5.17 -9.95
CA GLY A 44 8.43 -6.13 -9.51
C GLY A 44 7.01 -5.59 -9.73
N ASP A 45 6.00 -6.33 -9.27
CA ASP A 45 4.59 -6.03 -9.55
C ASP A 45 4.04 -4.87 -8.70
N TYR A 46 4.67 -4.57 -7.55
CA TYR A 46 4.18 -3.61 -6.54
C TYR A 46 5.15 -2.49 -6.20
N THR A 47 6.24 -2.33 -6.95
CA THR A 47 7.21 -1.25 -6.72
C THR A 47 7.72 -0.75 -8.05
N ALA A 48 7.67 0.57 -8.24
CA ALA A 48 8.18 1.23 -9.43
C ALA A 48 9.01 2.45 -9.02
N LYS A 49 9.99 2.80 -9.84
CA LYS A 49 10.69 4.06 -9.75
C LYS A 49 10.12 4.98 -10.84
N VAL A 50 9.64 6.15 -10.42
CA VAL A 50 9.24 7.21 -11.35
C VAL A 50 10.51 7.88 -11.88
N ASP A 51 10.64 7.94 -13.19
CA ASP A 51 11.72 8.66 -13.83
C ASP A 51 11.45 10.18 -13.78
N ALA A 52 12.49 10.95 -13.44
CA ALA A 52 12.36 12.39 -13.18
C ALA A 52 12.18 13.23 -14.46
N ASP A 53 12.35 12.63 -15.63
CA ASP A 53 12.10 13.26 -16.94
C ASP A 53 10.59 13.40 -17.24
N ALA A 54 9.72 12.76 -16.45
CA ALA A 54 8.26 12.80 -16.60
C ALA A 54 7.57 14.00 -15.92
N ILE A 55 8.30 14.89 -15.23
CA ILE A 55 7.76 16.07 -14.49
C ILE A 55 8.22 17.40 -15.11
#